data_AF-A0AAV0X7J0-F1
#
_entry.id   AF-A0AAV0X7J0-F1
#
_cell.length_a   1.000
_cell.length_b   1.000
_cell.length_c   1.000
_cell.angle_alpha   90.00
_cell.angle_beta   90.00
_cell.angle_gamma   90.00
#
_symmetry.space_group_name_H-M   'P 1'
#
loop_
_entity.id
_entity.type
_entity.pdbx_description
1 polymer ?
#
loop_
_entity_poly.entity_id
_entity_poly.type
_entity_poly.pdbx_seq_one_letter_code
_entity_poly.pdbx_strand_id
1 'polypeptide(L)'
;MSSSAGTETTDDGAAPPYSVVESPELGRHWVAARDIAAGEVLLEERPLVVGPKAGSPPVCLTCYAPTADYRCSKCGWPVCGPRCETAPVHRDAECSLIDGHYDSRRSAAYCFVMPLRCMLLLHQRDGRRAVEFRSLQSHLDDRLDTPLYRAYAINVAAFVLDRLGLRSAGHGHDHRSALEAAAVLDTNAFEVRRPGGRKFRAVYSRASMMAHCCTPNTKHVFVGDETDGQPAIRVVAAVPIARGCPITATYTQTLWCTRDRRRHLSAAKCFECACARCADPVELGTHLGSVACGGQCPDGRATAAGRWLCTTCGRLATDVEAAHALQAVGALSKTRDCSGFERFLERVRDGTMPPLHSNHHVTVSVKYALAQLYADRISDLSTKQLENNTDICEQLLRLADVLEPGITRFRGLLLYYLVRGLRQLKRKKHRRNYDEIIKNYTGEAVVILKTEPDLVHLVEQLQ
;
A
#
# COMPACT_ATOMS: atom_id res chain seq x y z
N MET A 1 47.46 -0.37 11.60
CA MET A 1 47.07 0.62 10.58
C MET A 1 46.40 -0.11 9.45
N SER A 2 45.06 -0.10 9.41
CA SER A 2 44.24 -0.42 8.24
C SER A 2 42.86 0.15 8.50
N SER A 3 42.62 1.32 7.92
CA SER A 3 41.41 2.12 7.98
C SER A 3 40.28 1.43 7.22
N SER A 4 39.21 1.07 7.91
CA SER A 4 37.94 0.65 7.29
C SER A 4 37.22 1.89 6.75
N ALA A 5 37.16 2.00 5.42
CA ALA A 5 36.39 3.03 4.74
C ALA A 5 34.90 2.84 5.02
N GLY A 6 34.34 3.77 5.80
CA GLY A 6 32.89 3.97 5.87
C GLY A 6 32.43 4.56 4.54
N THR A 7 31.45 3.91 3.92
CA THR A 7 30.73 4.46 2.78
C THR A 7 29.81 5.54 3.33
N GLU A 8 30.32 6.77 3.38
CA GLU A 8 29.52 7.98 3.53
C GLU A 8 28.51 8.01 2.38
N THR A 9 27.23 8.01 2.73
CA THR A 9 26.15 8.36 1.82
C THR A 9 26.37 9.79 1.35
N THR A 10 26.56 9.96 0.06
CA THR A 10 26.61 11.26 -0.62
C THR A 10 25.28 11.98 -0.47
N ASP A 11 25.16 12.81 0.58
CA ASP A 11 24.14 13.85 0.67
C ASP A 11 24.60 15.01 -0.22
N ASP A 12 24.36 14.89 -1.53
CA ASP A 12 24.57 16.00 -2.46
C ASP A 12 23.67 17.16 -1.99
N GLY A 13 24.30 18.25 -1.53
CA GLY A 13 23.70 19.41 -0.87
C GLY A 13 22.76 20.27 -1.73
N ALA A 14 21.99 19.67 -2.64
CA ALA A 14 20.86 20.32 -3.29
C ALA A 14 19.68 20.36 -2.31
N ALA A 15 19.06 21.54 -2.16
CA ALA A 15 17.83 21.66 -1.39
C ALA A 15 16.77 20.68 -1.93
N PRO A 16 15.99 20.02 -1.05
CA PRO A 16 14.95 19.11 -1.50
C PRO A 16 13.97 19.82 -2.44
N PRO A 17 13.37 19.12 -3.42
CA PRO A 17 12.40 19.71 -4.36
C PRO A 17 11.07 20.10 -3.69
N TYR A 18 10.96 19.95 -2.38
CA TYR A 18 9.78 20.23 -1.57
C TYR A 18 10.15 20.96 -0.28
N SER A 19 9.16 21.63 0.28
CA SER A 19 9.18 22.22 1.61
C SER A 19 8.11 21.57 2.48
N VAL A 20 8.35 21.52 3.79
CA VAL A 20 7.33 21.12 4.76
C VAL A 20 6.63 22.37 5.24
N VAL A 21 5.32 22.43 5.04
CA VAL A 21 4.45 23.52 5.50
C VAL A 21 3.39 22.94 6.44
N GLU A 22 2.69 23.78 7.18
CA GLU A 22 1.64 23.38 8.11
C GLU A 22 0.33 24.09 7.78
N SER A 23 -0.79 23.36 7.79
CA SER A 23 -2.13 23.94 7.71
C SER A 23 -3.07 23.33 8.75
N PRO A 24 -4.18 24.01 9.11
CA PRO A 24 -5.18 23.46 10.02
C PRO A 24 -5.80 22.14 9.55
N GLU A 25 -5.92 21.94 8.24
CA GLU A 25 -6.63 20.79 7.65
C GLU A 25 -5.73 19.56 7.49
N LEU A 26 -4.46 19.75 7.13
CA LEU A 26 -3.53 18.66 6.81
C LEU A 26 -2.44 18.48 7.87
N GLY A 27 -2.33 19.40 8.83
CA GLY A 27 -1.14 19.51 9.66
C GLY A 27 0.10 19.75 8.79
N ARG A 28 1.22 19.15 9.19
CA ARG A 28 2.47 19.21 8.42
C ARG A 28 2.38 18.36 7.15
N HIS A 29 2.68 18.98 6.01
CA HIS A 29 2.62 18.33 4.70
C HIS A 29 3.64 18.90 3.72
N TRP A 30 3.87 18.19 2.63
CA TRP A 30 4.81 18.61 1.58
C TRP A 30 4.15 19.51 0.54
N VAL A 31 4.85 20.56 0.15
CA VAL A 31 4.53 21.43 -0.99
C VAL A 31 5.76 21.54 -1.89
N ALA A 32 5.54 21.48 -3.20
CA ALA A 32 6.59 21.60 -4.20
C ALA A 32 7.29 22.97 -4.11
N ALA A 33 8.62 22.96 -3.91
CA ALA A 33 9.42 24.18 -3.80
C ALA A 33 9.73 24.80 -5.19
N ARG A 34 9.62 23.98 -6.24
CA ARG A 34 9.77 24.31 -7.65
C ARG A 34 8.87 23.41 -8.49
N ASP A 35 8.84 23.63 -9.81
CA ASP A 35 8.25 22.65 -10.72
C ASP A 35 9.05 21.35 -10.70
N ILE A 36 8.33 20.23 -10.69
CA ILE A 36 8.84 18.87 -10.58
C ILE A 36 8.37 18.08 -11.80
N ALA A 37 9.29 17.41 -12.47
CA ALA A 37 8.95 16.58 -13.63
C ALA A 37 8.39 15.21 -13.20
N ALA A 38 7.54 14.62 -14.04
CA ALA A 38 7.15 13.23 -13.86
C ALA A 38 8.38 12.32 -13.92
N GLY A 39 8.48 11.36 -12.99
CA GLY A 39 9.60 10.44 -12.86
C GLY A 39 10.75 10.94 -12.01
N GLU A 40 10.70 12.19 -11.55
CA GLU A 40 11.73 12.76 -10.67
C GLU A 40 11.67 12.11 -9.26
N VAL A 41 12.84 11.74 -8.73
CA VAL A 41 12.98 11.21 -7.37
C VAL A 41 12.96 12.38 -6.39
N LEU A 42 11.97 12.38 -5.48
CA LEU A 42 11.78 13.45 -4.51
C LEU A 42 12.51 13.19 -3.19
N LEU A 43 12.62 11.92 -2.82
CA LEU A 43 13.23 11.47 -1.58
C LEU A 43 13.70 10.03 -1.72
N GLU A 44 14.89 9.74 -1.20
CA GLU A 44 15.29 8.40 -0.80
C GLU A 44 15.65 8.42 0.69
N GLU A 45 15.01 7.58 1.51
CA GLU A 45 15.13 7.63 2.96
C GLU A 45 15.20 6.22 3.57
N ARG A 46 16.14 6.00 4.50
CA ARG A 46 16.20 4.77 5.31
C ARG A 46 15.22 4.86 6.49
N PRO A 47 14.67 3.72 6.95
CA PRO A 47 13.64 3.72 7.98
C PRO A 47 14.18 4.13 9.36
N LEU A 48 13.36 4.81 10.14
CA LEU A 48 13.57 5.05 11.57
C LEU A 48 13.47 3.74 12.37
N VAL A 49 12.49 2.91 12.03
CA VAL A 49 12.23 1.65 12.69
C VAL A 49 11.58 0.69 11.71
N VAL A 50 11.96 -0.59 11.79
CA VAL A 50 11.41 -1.70 11.01
C VAL A 50 11.03 -2.83 11.93
N GLY A 51 10.02 -3.61 11.55
CA GLY A 51 9.61 -4.76 12.34
C GLY A 51 8.45 -5.53 11.75
N PRO A 52 8.18 -6.73 12.28
CA PRO A 52 7.12 -7.60 11.81
C PRO A 52 5.74 -6.99 12.06
N LYS A 53 4.73 -7.46 11.31
CA LYS A 53 3.33 -7.11 11.59
C LYS A 53 2.88 -7.80 12.88
N ALA A 54 1.99 -7.17 13.65
CA ALA A 54 1.57 -7.71 14.94
C ALA A 54 0.99 -9.14 14.87
N GLY A 55 0.25 -9.44 13.80
CA GLY A 55 -0.29 -10.77 13.50
C GLY A 55 0.47 -11.51 12.38
N SER A 56 1.77 -11.25 12.21
CA SER A 56 2.55 -12.00 11.22
C SER A 56 2.69 -13.47 11.66
N PRO A 57 2.78 -14.42 10.70
CA PRO A 57 3.32 -15.74 11.02
C PRO A 57 4.77 -15.61 11.53
N PRO A 58 5.36 -16.69 12.07
CA PRO A 58 6.79 -16.73 12.37
C PRO A 58 7.66 -16.27 11.20
N VAL A 59 8.43 -15.21 11.42
CA VAL A 59 9.36 -14.61 10.46
C VAL A 59 10.68 -14.29 11.13
N CYS A 60 11.74 -14.21 10.34
CA CYS A 60 13.04 -13.77 10.82
C CYS A 60 12.96 -12.34 11.36
N LEU A 61 13.47 -12.09 12.57
CA LEU A 61 13.47 -10.74 13.18
C LEU A 61 14.35 -9.72 12.46
N THR A 62 15.25 -10.16 11.59
CA THR A 62 16.12 -9.28 10.81
C THR A 62 15.55 -9.01 9.43
N CYS A 63 15.39 -10.05 8.61
CA CYS A 63 15.06 -9.89 7.19
C CYS A 63 13.57 -10.15 6.88
N TYR A 64 12.78 -10.58 7.86
CA TYR A 64 11.34 -10.86 7.75
C TYR A 64 10.96 -11.90 6.70
N ALA A 65 11.90 -12.78 6.32
CA ALA A 65 11.55 -13.99 5.59
C ALA A 65 10.70 -14.89 6.47
N PRO A 66 9.75 -15.62 5.90
CA PRO A 66 9.21 -16.81 6.54
C PRO A 66 10.38 -17.72 6.98
N THR A 67 10.40 -18.13 8.25
CA THR A 67 11.47 -18.98 8.80
C THR A 67 10.86 -20.11 9.61
N ALA A 68 11.51 -21.28 9.62
CA ALA A 68 11.03 -22.46 10.34
C ALA A 68 11.98 -22.90 11.46
N ASP A 69 13.29 -22.97 11.22
CA ASP A 69 14.11 -23.86 12.04
C ASP A 69 15.27 -23.18 12.81
N TYR A 70 15.88 -22.12 12.27
CA TYR A 70 17.01 -21.46 12.94
C TYR A 70 16.54 -20.43 13.97
N ARG A 71 17.20 -20.42 15.13
CA ARG A 71 16.90 -19.55 16.27
C ARG A 71 18.15 -18.82 16.72
N CYS A 72 17.98 -17.56 17.11
CA CYS A 72 19.04 -16.76 17.70
C CYS A 72 19.60 -17.48 18.93
N SER A 73 20.93 -17.68 18.98
CA SER A 73 21.58 -18.37 20.10
C SER A 73 21.42 -17.65 21.45
N LYS A 74 21.12 -16.34 21.44
CA LYS A 74 20.99 -15.50 22.65
C LYS A 74 19.58 -15.40 23.21
N CYS A 75 18.57 -15.26 22.35
CA CYS A 75 17.18 -15.02 22.77
C CYS A 75 16.19 -16.12 22.35
N GLY A 76 16.62 -17.08 21.52
CA GLY A 76 15.78 -18.17 21.04
C GLY A 76 14.73 -17.80 19.98
N TRP A 77 14.68 -16.54 19.53
CA TRP A 77 13.74 -16.08 18.52
C TRP A 77 14.13 -16.47 17.09
N PRO A 78 13.16 -16.60 16.18
CA PRO A 78 13.46 -17.03 14.82
C PRO A 78 14.29 -16.01 14.03
N VAL A 79 15.39 -16.50 13.45
CA VAL A 79 16.23 -15.77 12.49
C VAL A 79 16.69 -16.74 11.39
N CYS A 80 17.13 -16.25 10.23
CA CYS A 80 17.49 -17.15 9.12
C CYS A 80 18.87 -17.82 9.25
N GLY A 81 19.71 -17.38 10.20
CA GLY A 81 21.09 -17.86 10.34
C GLY A 81 22.04 -16.82 10.94
N PRO A 82 23.35 -17.10 11.01
CA PRO A 82 24.34 -16.27 11.69
C PRO A 82 24.38 -14.80 11.23
N ARG A 83 24.16 -14.55 9.94
CA ARG A 83 24.10 -13.19 9.39
C ARG A 83 22.91 -12.40 9.94
N CYS A 84 21.75 -13.04 10.07
CA CYS A 84 20.56 -12.40 10.63
C CYS A 84 20.66 -12.27 12.15
N GLU A 85 21.28 -13.24 12.82
CA GLU A 85 21.52 -13.19 14.27
C GLU A 85 22.41 -12.01 14.68
N THR A 86 23.46 -11.74 13.89
CA THR A 86 24.44 -10.68 14.19
C THR A 86 24.04 -9.30 13.66
N ALA A 87 22.89 -9.18 12.97
CA ALA A 87 22.43 -7.93 12.38
C ALA A 87 21.98 -6.92 13.46
N PRO A 88 22.43 -5.65 13.39
CA PRO A 88 22.12 -4.62 14.40
C PRO A 88 20.63 -4.44 14.68
N VAL A 89 19.78 -4.54 13.65
CA VAL A 89 18.33 -4.35 13.73
C VAL A 89 17.63 -5.28 14.74
N HIS A 90 18.20 -6.46 14.98
CA HIS A 90 17.74 -7.39 16.01
C HIS A 90 18.69 -7.38 17.21
N ARG A 91 19.99 -7.58 16.96
CA ARG A 91 21.04 -7.75 17.98
C ARG A 91 21.11 -6.59 18.96
N ASP A 92 21.08 -5.36 18.45
CA ASP A 92 21.29 -4.14 19.24
C ASP A 92 19.96 -3.52 19.70
N ALA A 93 18.84 -4.02 19.18
CA ALA A 93 17.51 -3.58 19.55
C ALA A 93 16.93 -4.48 20.64
N GLU A 94 16.02 -5.39 20.30
CA GLU A 94 15.21 -6.12 21.27
C GLU A 94 15.86 -7.38 21.84
N CYS A 95 16.95 -7.89 21.24
CA CYS A 95 17.47 -9.24 21.50
C CYS A 95 17.67 -9.56 23.00
N SER A 96 18.27 -8.65 23.77
CA SER A 96 18.56 -8.88 25.19
C SER A 96 17.33 -8.86 26.11
N LEU A 97 16.18 -8.36 25.62
CA LEU A 97 14.96 -8.19 26.41
C LEU A 97 13.92 -9.28 26.15
N ILE A 98 14.02 -9.97 25.01
CA ILE A 98 12.96 -10.90 24.55
C ILE A 98 13.29 -12.37 24.79
N ASP A 99 14.41 -12.67 25.44
CA ASP A 99 14.81 -14.05 25.73
C ASP A 99 13.72 -14.82 26.49
N GLY A 100 13.47 -16.07 26.09
CA GLY A 100 12.42 -16.92 26.68
C GLY A 100 10.97 -16.51 26.37
N HIS A 101 10.72 -15.47 25.58
CA HIS A 101 9.37 -14.98 25.28
C HIS A 101 8.77 -15.43 23.94
N TYR A 102 9.48 -16.25 23.17
CA TYR A 102 8.96 -16.80 21.91
C TYR A 102 8.15 -18.09 22.10
N ASP A 103 6.90 -18.07 21.67
CA ASP A 103 6.02 -19.24 21.62
C ASP A 103 5.32 -19.31 20.27
N SER A 104 5.71 -20.28 19.43
CA SER A 104 5.18 -20.44 18.07
C SER A 104 3.69 -20.80 18.04
N ARG A 105 3.12 -21.24 19.18
CA ARG A 105 1.68 -21.54 19.31
C ARG A 105 0.83 -20.29 19.52
N ARG A 106 1.44 -19.15 19.86
CA ARG A 106 0.72 -17.88 20.08
C ARG A 106 0.56 -17.12 18.78
N SER A 107 -0.69 -16.87 18.40
CA SER A 107 -1.06 -16.10 17.20
C SER A 107 -0.53 -14.66 17.20
N ALA A 108 -0.22 -14.10 18.36
CA ALA A 108 0.25 -12.72 18.55
C ALA A 108 1.69 -12.64 19.08
N ALA A 109 2.52 -13.66 18.88
CA ALA A 109 3.89 -13.68 19.42
C ALA A 109 4.69 -12.40 19.04
N TYR A 110 4.45 -11.82 17.87
CA TYR A 110 5.19 -10.65 17.36
C TYR A 110 4.56 -9.29 17.71
N CYS A 111 3.40 -9.26 18.38
CA CYS A 111 2.60 -8.02 18.53
C CYS A 111 3.32 -6.87 19.24
N PHE A 112 4.28 -7.19 20.11
CA PHE A 112 5.02 -6.21 20.89
C PHE A 112 6.39 -5.85 20.29
N VAL A 113 6.90 -6.60 19.30
CA VAL A 113 8.27 -6.42 18.78
C VAL A 113 8.45 -5.04 18.16
N MET A 114 7.52 -4.63 17.28
CA MET A 114 7.60 -3.31 16.64
C MET A 114 7.40 -2.15 17.64
N PRO A 115 6.41 -2.17 18.54
CA PRO A 115 6.32 -1.20 19.64
C PRO A 115 7.56 -1.14 20.53
N LEU A 116 8.16 -2.29 20.87
CA LEU A 116 9.41 -2.36 21.64
C LEU A 116 10.56 -1.66 20.89
N ARG A 117 10.74 -1.93 19.60
CA ARG A 117 11.78 -1.25 18.79
C ARG A 117 11.57 0.27 18.74
N CYS A 118 10.33 0.75 18.73
CA CYS A 118 10.03 2.17 18.79
C CYS A 118 10.41 2.79 20.15
N MET A 119 10.09 2.10 21.24
CA MET A 119 10.49 2.54 22.58
C MET A 119 12.02 2.57 22.73
N LEU A 120 12.72 1.54 22.25
CA LEU A 120 14.19 1.51 22.26
C LEU A 120 14.83 2.60 21.40
N LEU A 121 14.21 2.97 20.27
CA LEU A 121 14.64 4.09 19.45
C LEU A 121 14.64 5.42 20.23
N LEU A 122 13.66 5.62 21.12
CA LEU A 122 13.50 6.84 21.89
C LEU A 122 14.59 7.06 22.95
N HIS A 123 15.39 6.02 23.26
CA HIS A 123 16.45 6.04 24.26
C HIS A 123 17.86 5.95 23.66
N GLN A 124 17.98 6.04 22.33
CA GLN A 124 19.28 6.08 21.67
C GLN A 124 20.05 7.36 22.02
N ARG A 125 21.36 7.23 22.29
CA ARG A 125 22.23 8.32 22.79
C ARG A 125 22.34 9.54 21.87
N ASP A 126 22.27 9.33 20.56
CA ASP A 126 22.38 10.40 19.55
C ASP A 126 21.15 11.34 19.58
N GLY A 127 19.99 10.86 20.05
CA GLY A 127 18.77 11.67 20.24
C GLY A 127 18.10 12.17 18.95
N ARG A 128 18.85 12.36 17.85
CA ARG A 128 18.33 12.88 16.57
C ARG A 128 17.16 12.06 16.03
N ARG A 129 17.33 10.75 15.90
CA ARG A 129 16.27 9.84 15.42
C ARG A 129 15.07 9.79 16.38
N ALA A 130 15.30 9.99 17.67
CA ALA A 130 14.23 10.07 18.66
C ALA A 130 13.41 11.36 18.49
N VAL A 131 14.05 12.50 18.18
CA VAL A 131 13.36 13.76 17.85
C VAL A 131 12.54 13.60 16.58
N GLU A 132 13.12 13.01 15.52
CA GLU A 132 12.42 12.70 14.27
C GLU A 132 11.18 11.81 14.52
N PHE A 133 11.33 10.73 15.30
CA PHE A 133 10.21 9.85 15.65
C PHE A 133 9.13 10.54 16.48
N ARG A 134 9.50 11.32 17.50
CA ARG A 134 8.55 12.09 18.33
C ARG A 134 7.82 13.17 17.55
N SER A 135 8.40 13.62 16.43
CA SER A 135 7.74 14.56 15.54
C SER A 135 6.63 13.91 14.72
N LEU A 136 6.50 12.59 14.68
CA LEU A 136 5.44 11.93 13.90
C LEU A 136 4.09 12.00 14.61
N GLN A 137 3.03 12.21 13.83
CA GLN A 137 1.68 12.33 14.38
C GLN A 137 1.19 10.97 14.92
N SER A 138 0.74 10.90 16.16
CA SER A 138 0.28 9.65 16.77
C SER A 138 -1.24 9.47 16.69
N HIS A 139 -2.00 10.56 16.86
CA HIS A 139 -3.43 10.51 17.17
C HIS A 139 -3.73 9.66 18.42
N LEU A 140 -2.84 9.63 19.42
CA LEU A 140 -3.07 8.81 20.61
C LEU A 140 -4.38 9.20 21.30
N ASP A 141 -4.62 10.50 21.51
CA ASP A 141 -5.82 10.95 22.23
C ASP A 141 -7.12 10.56 21.53
N ASP A 142 -7.15 10.56 20.19
CA ASP A 142 -8.29 10.06 19.40
C ASP A 142 -8.50 8.55 19.54
N ARG A 143 -7.48 7.82 19.96
CA ARG A 143 -7.44 6.35 19.97
C ARG A 143 -7.61 5.75 21.36
N LEU A 144 -7.32 6.46 22.44
CA LEU A 144 -7.27 5.94 23.83
C LEU A 144 -8.52 5.13 24.21
N ASP A 145 -9.70 5.62 23.84
CA ASP A 145 -10.97 4.99 24.20
C ASP A 145 -11.41 3.86 23.28
N THR A 146 -10.66 3.57 22.22
CA THR A 146 -10.99 2.51 21.28
C THR A 146 -10.74 1.11 21.89
N PRO A 147 -11.50 0.07 21.47
CA PRO A 147 -11.25 -1.30 21.90
C PRO A 147 -9.82 -1.78 21.63
N LEU A 148 -9.22 -1.32 20.53
CA LEU A 148 -7.85 -1.65 20.17
C LEU A 148 -6.83 -1.12 21.19
N TYR A 149 -6.95 0.13 21.60
CA TYR A 149 -5.98 0.75 22.52
C TYR A 149 -6.14 0.28 23.96
N ARG A 150 -7.36 -0.07 24.37
CA ARG A 150 -7.60 -0.81 25.62
C ARG A 150 -6.87 -2.16 25.60
N ALA A 151 -6.93 -2.89 24.49
CA ALA A 151 -6.20 -4.15 24.33
C ALA A 151 -4.67 -3.93 24.28
N TYR A 152 -4.18 -2.85 23.65
CA TYR A 152 -2.75 -2.52 23.60
C TYR A 152 -2.18 -2.12 24.96
N ALA A 153 -2.96 -1.42 25.79
CA ALA A 153 -2.53 -1.04 27.13
C ALA A 153 -2.12 -2.27 27.98
N ILE A 154 -2.85 -3.37 27.82
CA ILE A 154 -2.59 -4.63 28.54
C ILE A 154 -1.56 -5.48 27.80
N ASN A 155 -1.83 -5.81 26.53
CA ASN A 155 -1.08 -6.84 25.81
C ASN A 155 0.25 -6.35 25.24
N VAL A 156 0.45 -5.04 25.12
CA VAL A 156 1.67 -4.43 24.57
C VAL A 156 2.35 -3.59 25.64
N ALA A 157 1.68 -2.55 26.16
CA ALA A 157 2.32 -1.61 27.09
C ALA A 157 2.71 -2.28 28.42
N ALA A 158 1.76 -2.88 29.15
CA ALA A 158 2.07 -3.58 30.41
C ALA A 158 3.07 -4.73 30.20
N PHE A 159 2.88 -5.51 29.13
CA PHE A 159 3.79 -6.61 28.80
C PHE A 159 5.22 -6.14 28.58
N VAL A 160 5.44 -5.10 27.78
CA VAL A 160 6.79 -4.59 27.49
C VAL A 160 7.41 -3.89 28.69
N LEU A 161 6.65 -3.04 29.38
CA LEU A 161 7.16 -2.25 30.50
C LEU A 161 7.51 -3.12 31.69
N ASP A 162 6.61 -4.04 32.06
CA ASP A 162 6.68 -4.74 33.34
C ASP A 162 7.18 -6.17 33.17
N ARG A 163 6.70 -6.91 32.15
CA ARG A 163 7.05 -8.34 31.98
C ARG A 163 8.37 -8.57 31.24
N LEU A 164 8.65 -7.79 30.18
CA LEU A 164 9.97 -7.78 29.54
C LEU A 164 11.00 -6.96 30.34
N GLY A 165 10.55 -6.21 31.35
CA GLY A 165 11.42 -5.46 32.24
C GLY A 165 12.05 -4.22 31.60
N LEU A 166 11.43 -3.62 30.58
CA LEU A 166 11.96 -2.42 29.93
C LEU A 166 12.16 -1.27 30.95
N ARG A 167 11.22 -1.11 31.91
CA ARG A 167 11.34 -0.13 32.99
C ARG A 167 12.52 -0.45 33.93
N SER A 168 12.66 -1.73 34.30
CA SER A 168 13.74 -2.22 35.17
C SER A 168 15.13 -2.13 34.51
N ALA A 169 15.19 -2.18 33.17
CA ALA A 169 16.40 -1.95 32.39
C ALA A 169 16.81 -0.46 32.31
N GLY A 170 16.13 0.43 33.04
CA GLY A 170 16.48 1.86 33.13
C GLY A 170 15.89 2.71 32.03
N HIS A 171 14.99 2.17 31.20
CA HIS A 171 14.28 2.96 30.21
C HIS A 171 13.09 3.66 30.86
N GLY A 172 13.14 5.00 30.97
CA GLY A 172 12.08 5.85 31.54
C GLY A 172 10.77 5.94 30.72
N HIS A 173 10.23 4.81 30.28
CA HIS A 173 8.90 4.73 29.66
C HIS A 173 7.80 4.50 30.70
N ASP A 174 6.66 5.10 30.45
CA ASP A 174 5.39 4.86 31.12
C ASP A 174 4.34 4.27 30.15
N HIS A 175 3.15 3.96 30.65
CA HIS A 175 2.07 3.43 29.82
C HIS A 175 1.70 4.36 28.66
N ARG A 176 1.68 5.68 28.90
CA ARG A 176 1.29 6.65 27.87
C ARG A 176 2.31 6.68 26.74
N SER A 177 3.59 6.77 27.03
CA SER A 177 4.67 6.74 26.02
C SER A 177 4.74 5.41 25.27
N ALA A 178 4.42 4.28 25.92
CA ALA A 178 4.32 2.99 25.23
C ALA A 178 3.14 2.95 24.23
N LEU A 179 1.98 3.51 24.62
CA LEU A 179 0.83 3.64 23.74
C LEU A 179 1.07 4.67 22.63
N GLU A 180 1.79 5.75 22.92
CA GLU A 180 2.20 6.77 21.95
C GLU A 180 3.07 6.13 20.85
N ALA A 181 4.03 5.28 21.22
CA ALA A 181 4.86 4.54 20.27
C ALA A 181 4.01 3.64 19.35
N ALA A 182 2.99 2.96 19.88
CA ALA A 182 2.04 2.19 19.09
C ALA A 182 1.16 3.07 18.18
N ALA A 183 0.73 4.24 18.66
CA ALA A 183 -0.05 5.21 17.91
C ALA A 183 0.71 5.83 16.74
N VAL A 184 2.00 6.16 16.94
CA VAL A 184 2.87 6.57 15.84
C VAL A 184 2.98 5.46 14.78
N LEU A 185 3.08 4.18 15.18
CA LEU A 185 3.10 3.06 14.24
C LEU A 185 1.82 2.94 13.41
N ASP A 186 0.66 3.00 14.04
CA ASP A 186 -0.63 2.87 13.33
C ASP A 186 -0.84 4.03 12.34
N THR A 187 -0.40 5.24 12.73
CA THR A 187 -0.55 6.43 11.91
C THR A 187 0.51 6.54 10.80
N ASN A 188 1.76 6.10 10.99
CA ASN A 188 2.86 6.44 10.09
C ASN A 188 3.53 5.24 9.39
N ALA A 189 3.27 4.01 9.82
CA ALA A 189 3.95 2.85 9.25
C ALA A 189 3.49 2.53 7.82
N PHE A 190 4.46 2.28 6.96
CA PHE A 190 4.28 1.76 5.62
C PHE A 190 4.30 0.22 5.63
N GLU A 191 3.42 -0.39 4.83
CA GLU A 191 3.49 -1.82 4.59
C GLU A 191 4.56 -2.14 3.55
N VAL A 192 5.61 -2.84 3.98
CA VAL A 192 6.68 -3.26 3.11
C VAL A 192 6.42 -4.66 2.58
N ARG A 193 6.53 -4.83 1.26
CA ARG A 193 6.48 -6.11 0.57
C ARG A 193 7.75 -6.28 -0.25
N ARG A 194 8.47 -7.38 -0.03
CA ARG A 194 9.72 -7.71 -0.74
C ARG A 194 9.65 -9.16 -1.25
N PRO A 195 10.46 -9.55 -2.24
CA PRO A 195 10.52 -10.93 -2.72
C PRO A 195 10.77 -11.96 -1.62
N GLY A 196 10.45 -13.23 -1.90
CA GLY A 196 10.56 -14.31 -0.93
C GLY A 196 9.49 -14.29 0.18
N GLY A 197 8.33 -13.67 -0.09
CA GLY A 197 7.19 -13.65 0.85
C GLY A 197 7.34 -12.70 2.04
N ARG A 198 8.33 -11.81 2.02
CA ARG A 198 8.64 -10.87 3.10
C ARG A 198 7.56 -9.79 3.20
N LYS A 199 6.91 -9.70 4.35
CA LYS A 199 5.86 -8.72 4.65
C LYS A 199 6.05 -8.15 6.05
N PHE A 200 6.35 -6.87 6.15
CA PHE A 200 6.68 -6.21 7.42
C PHE A 200 6.27 -4.73 7.38
N ARG A 201 6.58 -3.99 8.45
CA ARG A 201 6.29 -2.57 8.57
C ARG A 201 7.58 -1.77 8.73
N ALA A 202 7.57 -0.56 8.20
CA ALA A 202 8.65 0.40 8.34
C ALA A 202 8.08 1.80 8.59
N VAL A 203 8.70 2.57 9.46
CA VAL A 203 8.39 4.00 9.67
C VAL A 203 9.55 4.82 9.14
N TYR A 204 9.24 5.88 8.42
CA TYR A 204 10.18 6.82 7.83
C TYR A 204 9.87 8.22 8.36
N SER A 205 10.85 9.10 8.51
CA SER A 205 10.61 10.42 9.10
C SER A 205 9.95 11.33 8.07
N ARG A 206 10.64 11.55 6.95
CA ARG A 206 10.26 12.55 5.94
C ARG A 206 9.12 12.02 5.09
N ALA A 207 9.19 10.76 4.64
CA ALA A 207 8.16 10.20 3.76
C ALA A 207 6.76 10.12 4.43
N SER A 208 6.70 9.97 5.76
CA SER A 208 5.43 9.97 6.51
C SER A 208 4.73 11.34 6.56
N MET A 209 5.41 12.42 6.18
CA MET A 209 4.82 13.78 6.13
C MET A 209 4.03 14.06 4.84
N MET A 210 4.08 13.21 3.81
CA MET A 210 3.28 13.44 2.60
C MET A 210 1.79 13.27 2.93
N ALA A 211 0.97 14.28 2.68
CA ALA A 211 -0.47 14.23 2.92
C ALA A 211 -1.20 13.25 1.99
N HIS A 212 -2.40 12.84 2.42
CA HIS A 212 -3.24 11.96 1.63
C HIS A 212 -3.97 12.69 0.49
N CYS A 213 -4.00 12.08 -0.69
CA CYS A 213 -5.01 12.34 -1.71
C CYS A 213 -5.50 11.02 -2.32
N CYS A 214 -6.79 10.91 -2.64
CA CYS A 214 -7.34 9.74 -3.32
C CYS A 214 -7.00 9.67 -4.83
N THR A 215 -6.37 10.72 -5.35
CA THR A 215 -5.75 10.84 -6.68
C THR A 215 -4.33 11.40 -6.49
N PRO A 216 -3.38 10.58 -5.99
CA PRO A 216 -2.07 11.05 -5.59
C PRO A 216 -1.23 11.46 -6.81
N ASN A 217 -0.27 12.36 -6.59
CA ASN A 217 0.71 12.78 -7.61
C ASN A 217 2.09 12.15 -7.41
N THR A 218 2.24 11.26 -6.42
CA THR A 218 3.46 10.49 -6.18
C THR A 218 3.16 9.00 -6.08
N LYS A 219 4.23 8.21 -6.26
CA LYS A 219 4.28 6.82 -5.83
C LYS A 219 5.53 6.58 -4.99
N HIS A 220 5.58 5.42 -4.33
CA HIS A 220 6.79 4.98 -3.63
C HIS A 220 7.13 3.53 -3.95
N VAL A 221 8.43 3.23 -3.92
CA VAL A 221 8.97 1.87 -4.03
C VAL A 221 9.97 1.64 -2.90
N PHE A 222 10.23 0.37 -2.59
CA PHE A 222 11.23 -0.03 -1.60
C PHE A 222 12.48 -0.53 -2.32
N VAL A 223 13.63 0.07 -2.04
CA VAL A 223 14.93 -0.23 -2.66
C VAL A 223 15.97 -0.62 -1.61
N GLY A 224 17.15 -1.08 -2.04
CA GLY A 224 18.22 -1.62 -1.17
C GLY A 224 18.33 -3.14 -1.24
N ASP A 225 19.14 -3.72 -0.34
CA ASP A 225 19.30 -5.18 -0.21
C ASP A 225 17.95 -5.82 0.18
N GLU A 226 17.57 -6.93 -0.45
CA GLU A 226 16.33 -7.66 -0.12
C GLU A 226 16.38 -8.38 1.21
N THR A 227 17.58 -8.53 1.75
CA THR A 227 17.88 -9.47 2.80
C THR A 227 18.41 -8.82 4.08
N ASP A 228 18.61 -7.49 4.09
CA ASP A 228 19.00 -6.70 5.27
C ASP A 228 17.81 -6.33 6.17
N GLY A 229 16.58 -6.36 5.63
CA GLY A 229 15.36 -5.96 6.31
C GLY A 229 15.24 -4.46 6.58
N GLN A 230 16.04 -3.61 5.93
CA GLN A 230 16.06 -2.17 6.14
C GLN A 230 15.96 -1.42 4.81
N PRO A 231 14.88 -1.62 4.03
CA PRO A 231 14.77 -1.03 2.71
C PRO A 231 14.64 0.49 2.80
N ALA A 232 15.29 1.21 1.90
CA ALA A 232 15.01 2.62 1.73
C ALA A 232 13.68 2.80 0.99
N ILE A 233 12.89 3.78 1.40
CA ILE A 233 11.74 4.24 0.62
C ILE A 233 12.23 5.24 -0.42
N ARG A 234 11.86 5.04 -1.69
CA ARG A 234 12.08 5.99 -2.78
C ARG A 234 10.75 6.56 -3.23
N VAL A 235 10.56 7.86 -3.06
CA VAL A 235 9.36 8.59 -3.49
C VAL A 235 9.63 9.23 -4.85
N VAL A 236 8.72 9.01 -5.79
CA VAL A 236 8.84 9.47 -7.18
C VAL A 236 7.58 10.23 -7.57
N ALA A 237 7.73 11.37 -8.24
CA ALA A 237 6.61 12.08 -8.85
C ALA A 237 6.00 11.22 -9.96
N ALA A 238 4.71 10.89 -9.85
CA ALA A 238 4.00 10.10 -10.85
C ALA A 238 3.58 10.95 -12.05
N VAL A 239 3.27 12.23 -11.80
CA VAL A 239 2.87 13.24 -12.79
C VAL A 239 3.69 14.52 -12.55
N PRO A 240 3.70 15.48 -13.49
CA PRO A 240 4.30 16.79 -13.23
C PRO A 240 3.60 17.49 -12.06
N ILE A 241 4.38 18.15 -11.19
CA ILE A 241 3.85 18.88 -10.02
C ILE A 241 4.36 20.32 -10.10
N ALA A 242 3.44 21.28 -10.18
CA ALA A 242 3.80 22.70 -10.24
C ALA A 242 4.27 23.22 -8.87
N ARG A 243 5.14 24.22 -8.88
CA ARG A 243 5.58 24.93 -7.67
C ARG A 243 4.38 25.40 -6.85
N GLY A 244 4.44 25.21 -5.54
CA GLY A 244 3.37 25.61 -4.61
C GLY A 244 2.22 24.60 -4.51
N CYS A 245 2.17 23.56 -5.35
CA CYS A 245 1.17 22.51 -5.21
C CYS A 245 1.54 21.49 -4.12
N PRO A 246 0.54 20.93 -3.41
CA PRO A 246 0.77 19.83 -2.47
C PRO A 246 1.36 18.59 -3.15
N ILE A 247 2.31 17.95 -2.48
CA ILE A 247 2.84 16.64 -2.86
C ILE A 247 2.14 15.58 -2.00
N THR A 248 1.47 14.65 -2.66
CA THR A 248 0.49 13.76 -2.01
C THR A 248 0.73 12.30 -2.36
N ALA A 249 0.43 11.43 -1.40
CA ALA A 249 0.42 9.98 -1.55
C ALA A 249 -0.99 9.44 -1.24
N THR A 250 -1.29 8.20 -1.64
CA THR A 250 -2.53 7.53 -1.20
C THR A 250 -2.24 6.64 0.01
N TYR A 251 -3.08 6.74 1.04
CA TYR A 251 -3.04 5.87 2.22
C TYR A 251 -4.04 4.70 2.10
N THR A 252 -4.79 4.66 1.01
CA THR A 252 -5.88 3.70 0.77
C THR A 252 -5.66 2.96 -0.55
N GLN A 253 -6.44 1.92 -0.81
CA GLN A 253 -6.44 1.28 -2.12
C GLN A 253 -7.18 2.15 -3.15
N THR A 254 -6.53 2.43 -4.28
CA THR A 254 -7.02 3.30 -5.35
C THR A 254 -8.40 2.91 -5.88
N LEU A 255 -8.65 1.60 -6.02
CA LEU A 255 -9.87 1.06 -6.62
C LEU A 255 -11.04 0.91 -5.63
N TRP A 256 -10.88 1.29 -4.36
CA TRP A 256 -12.00 1.32 -3.41
C TRP A 256 -12.95 2.48 -3.70
N CYS A 257 -14.22 2.34 -3.34
CA CYS A 257 -15.20 3.42 -3.41
C CYS A 257 -15.02 4.45 -2.28
N THR A 258 -15.61 5.64 -2.43
CA THR A 258 -15.47 6.76 -1.45
C THR A 258 -15.81 6.35 -0.03
N ARG A 259 -16.88 5.57 0.16
CA ARG A 259 -17.29 5.08 1.47
C ARG A 259 -16.19 4.27 2.14
N ASP A 260 -15.63 3.30 1.43
CA ASP A 260 -14.67 2.37 2.01
C ASP A 260 -13.31 3.06 2.26
N ARG A 261 -12.92 4.00 1.38
CA ARG A 261 -11.76 4.86 1.62
C ARG A 261 -11.94 5.72 2.87
N ARG A 262 -13.07 6.43 3.02
CA ARG A 262 -13.35 7.27 4.20
C ARG A 262 -13.41 6.45 5.49
N ARG A 263 -14.09 5.30 5.48
CA ARG A 263 -14.11 4.38 6.63
C ARG A 263 -12.71 3.94 7.04
N HIS A 264 -11.87 3.59 6.06
CA HIS A 264 -10.50 3.19 6.34
C HIS A 264 -9.66 4.35 6.89
N LEU A 265 -9.73 5.54 6.30
CA LEU A 265 -8.98 6.71 6.76
C LEU A 265 -9.41 7.15 8.16
N SER A 266 -10.72 7.16 8.44
CA SER A 266 -11.24 7.46 9.78
C SER A 266 -10.70 6.48 10.82
N ALA A 267 -10.78 5.17 10.55
CA ALA A 267 -10.31 4.16 11.49
C ALA A 267 -8.77 4.09 11.64
N ALA A 268 -8.04 4.21 10.54
CA ALA A 268 -6.59 3.99 10.52
C ALA A 268 -5.78 5.28 10.71
N LYS A 269 -6.33 6.44 10.35
CA LYS A 269 -5.62 7.73 10.28
C LYS A 269 -6.33 8.89 10.99
N CYS A 270 -7.50 8.65 11.60
CA CYS A 270 -8.22 9.63 12.42
C CYS A 270 -8.64 10.92 11.68
N PHE A 271 -8.94 10.83 10.38
CA PHE A 271 -9.49 11.95 9.62
C PHE A 271 -10.48 11.50 8.53
N GLU A 272 -11.32 12.43 8.07
CA GLU A 272 -12.19 12.23 6.91
C GLU A 272 -11.67 12.95 5.68
N CYS A 273 -11.50 12.22 4.57
CA CYS A 273 -10.98 12.81 3.33
C CYS A 273 -12.04 13.65 2.60
N ALA A 274 -11.64 14.88 2.24
CA ALA A 274 -12.42 15.85 1.48
C ALA A 274 -11.78 16.24 0.13
N CYS A 275 -10.82 15.44 -0.38
CA CYS A 275 -10.24 15.70 -1.70
C CYS A 275 -11.30 15.69 -2.82
N ALA A 276 -10.97 16.25 -3.99
CA ALA A 276 -11.91 16.38 -5.12
C ALA A 276 -12.68 15.09 -5.44
N ARG A 277 -12.01 13.94 -5.44
CA ARG A 277 -12.64 12.63 -5.67
C ARG A 277 -13.63 12.21 -4.59
N CYS A 278 -13.36 12.52 -3.32
CA CYS A 278 -14.26 12.22 -2.21
C CYS A 278 -15.41 13.23 -2.09
N ALA A 279 -15.19 14.46 -2.53
CA ALA A 279 -16.21 15.50 -2.60
C ALA A 279 -17.20 15.27 -3.74
N ASP A 280 -16.74 14.70 -4.86
CA ASP A 280 -17.57 14.36 -6.01
C ASP A 280 -18.39 13.07 -5.78
N PRO A 281 -19.73 13.14 -5.80
CA PRO A 281 -20.60 11.98 -5.65
C PRO A 281 -20.42 10.89 -6.71
N VAL A 282 -19.92 11.21 -7.91
CA VAL A 282 -19.62 10.26 -8.99
C VAL A 282 -18.13 9.94 -9.12
N GLU A 283 -17.32 10.37 -8.15
CA GLU A 283 -15.89 10.06 -8.04
C GLU A 283 -15.09 10.43 -9.30
N LEU A 284 -15.19 11.68 -9.75
CA LEU A 284 -14.55 12.21 -10.96
C LEU A 284 -15.04 11.48 -12.22
N GLY A 285 -16.34 11.17 -12.27
CA GLY A 285 -16.97 10.43 -13.36
C GLY A 285 -16.60 8.94 -13.44
N THR A 286 -15.84 8.40 -12.47
CA THR A 286 -15.45 6.99 -12.49
C THR A 286 -16.55 6.05 -12.02
N HIS A 287 -17.52 6.55 -11.24
CA HIS A 287 -18.66 5.76 -10.74
C HIS A 287 -18.26 4.51 -9.93
N LEU A 288 -17.08 4.50 -9.29
CA LEU A 288 -16.57 3.36 -8.51
C LEU A 288 -17.48 2.98 -7.32
N GLY A 289 -18.12 3.98 -6.72
CA GLY A 289 -19.14 3.85 -5.69
C GLY A 289 -20.51 4.28 -6.20
N SER A 290 -20.84 4.07 -7.47
CA SER A 290 -22.21 4.24 -7.96
C SER A 290 -22.90 2.88 -8.11
N VAL A 291 -24.04 2.73 -7.47
CA VAL A 291 -24.97 1.62 -7.70
C VAL A 291 -26.09 2.16 -8.57
N ALA A 292 -26.58 1.34 -9.49
CA ALA A 292 -27.72 1.73 -10.29
C ALA A 292 -28.99 1.74 -9.41
N CYS A 293 -29.92 2.64 -9.71
CA CYS A 293 -31.13 2.80 -8.91
C CYS A 293 -32.12 1.64 -9.10
N GLY A 294 -32.13 1.02 -10.29
CA GLY A 294 -33.09 -0.03 -10.67
C GLY A 294 -34.51 0.50 -10.94
N GLY A 295 -35.37 -0.39 -11.47
CA GLY A 295 -36.79 -0.11 -11.72
C GLY A 295 -37.03 0.98 -12.79
N GLN A 296 -37.85 1.99 -12.46
CA GLN A 296 -38.20 3.12 -13.34
C GLN A 296 -37.06 4.12 -13.59
N CYS A 297 -35.85 3.83 -13.09
CA CYS A 297 -34.70 4.71 -13.23
C CYS A 297 -33.45 3.93 -13.67
N PRO A 298 -33.41 3.42 -14.91
CA PRO A 298 -32.32 2.55 -15.40
C PRO A 298 -30.97 3.28 -15.41
N ASP A 299 -30.99 4.57 -15.73
CA ASP A 299 -29.82 5.43 -15.79
C ASP A 299 -29.54 6.17 -14.48
N GLY A 300 -30.46 6.06 -13.51
CA GLY A 300 -30.29 6.64 -12.18
C GLY A 300 -29.10 6.02 -11.46
N ARG A 301 -28.32 6.87 -10.79
CA ARG A 301 -27.17 6.45 -9.99
C ARG A 301 -27.35 6.97 -8.58
N ALA A 302 -27.22 6.08 -7.60
CA ALA A 302 -27.14 6.50 -6.22
C ALA A 302 -25.69 6.82 -5.85
N THR A 303 -25.49 7.90 -5.10
CA THR A 303 -24.16 8.44 -4.80
C THR A 303 -23.93 8.58 -3.29
N ALA A 304 -22.68 8.43 -2.86
CA ALA A 304 -22.31 8.21 -1.45
C ALA A 304 -22.09 9.50 -0.63
N ALA A 305 -22.96 10.51 -0.78
CA ALA A 305 -22.96 11.71 0.08
C ALA A 305 -23.89 11.50 1.29
N GLY A 306 -23.43 10.74 2.29
CA GLY A 306 -24.15 10.49 3.56
C GLY A 306 -25.21 9.38 3.47
N ARG A 307 -26.14 9.46 2.53
CA ARG A 307 -27.13 8.41 2.20
C ARG A 307 -27.13 8.19 0.70
N TRP A 308 -27.11 6.93 0.26
CA TRP A 308 -27.15 6.60 -1.16
C TRP A 308 -28.49 7.01 -1.75
N LEU A 309 -28.57 8.18 -2.37
CA LEU A 309 -29.78 8.67 -3.00
C LEU A 309 -29.57 8.69 -4.50
N CYS A 310 -30.51 8.11 -5.24
CA CYS A 310 -30.55 8.23 -6.69
C CYS A 310 -30.65 9.71 -7.08
N THR A 311 -29.71 10.20 -7.88
CA THR A 311 -29.67 11.60 -8.34
C THR A 311 -30.84 11.97 -9.24
N THR A 312 -31.57 10.98 -9.77
CA THR A 312 -32.70 11.18 -10.69
C THR A 312 -34.05 11.06 -10.00
N CYS A 313 -34.25 10.05 -9.12
CA CYS A 313 -35.56 9.77 -8.51
C CYS A 313 -35.61 9.93 -6.98
N GLY A 314 -34.48 10.28 -6.34
CA GLY A 314 -34.41 10.50 -4.89
C GLY A 314 -34.55 9.25 -4.03
N ARG A 315 -34.65 8.05 -4.62
CA ARG A 315 -34.78 6.80 -3.87
C ARG A 315 -33.50 6.47 -3.09
N LEU A 316 -33.66 6.03 -1.85
CA LEU A 316 -32.58 5.47 -1.05
C LEU A 316 -32.16 4.10 -1.61
N ALA A 317 -30.94 3.98 -2.08
CA ALA A 317 -30.33 2.69 -2.39
C ALA A 317 -29.71 2.09 -1.12
N THR A 318 -29.93 0.80 -0.90
CA THR A 318 -29.25 0.06 0.17
C THR A 318 -28.10 -0.72 -0.42
N ASP A 319 -26.96 -0.78 0.27
CA ASP A 319 -25.74 -1.43 -0.23
C ASP A 319 -25.74 -2.97 -0.11
N VAL A 320 -26.91 -3.57 0.17
CA VAL A 320 -27.04 -5.01 0.42
C VAL A 320 -26.58 -5.83 -0.79
N GLU A 321 -26.92 -5.37 -2.00
CA GLU A 321 -26.60 -6.08 -3.24
C GLU A 321 -25.10 -5.98 -3.58
N ALA A 322 -24.47 -4.82 -3.34
CA ALA A 322 -23.03 -4.67 -3.49
C ALA A 322 -22.27 -5.51 -2.46
N ALA A 323 -22.76 -5.63 -1.23
CA ALA A 323 -22.19 -6.49 -0.20
C ALA A 323 -22.24 -7.98 -0.62
N HIS A 324 -23.36 -8.45 -1.16
CA HIS A 324 -23.47 -9.81 -1.71
C HIS A 324 -22.52 -10.03 -2.90
N ALA A 325 -22.42 -9.05 -3.80
CA ALA A 325 -21.50 -9.12 -4.92
C ALA A 325 -20.03 -9.17 -4.46
N LEU A 326 -19.66 -8.36 -3.45
CA LEU A 326 -18.34 -8.41 -2.80
C LEU A 326 -18.05 -9.79 -2.22
N GLN A 327 -19.04 -10.43 -1.57
CA GLN A 327 -18.88 -11.78 -1.03
C GLN A 327 -18.66 -12.82 -2.13
N ALA A 328 -19.43 -12.74 -3.22
CA ALA A 328 -19.28 -13.62 -4.37
C ALA A 328 -17.88 -13.48 -5.00
N VAL A 329 -17.42 -12.24 -5.23
CA VAL A 329 -16.07 -11.96 -5.74
C VAL A 329 -15.00 -12.46 -4.78
N GLY A 330 -15.19 -12.27 -3.46
CA GLY A 330 -14.27 -12.77 -2.45
C GLY A 330 -14.13 -14.29 -2.46
N ALA A 331 -15.18 -15.04 -2.77
CA ALA A 331 -15.11 -16.48 -2.95
C ALA A 331 -14.31 -16.86 -4.21
N LEU A 332 -14.56 -16.20 -5.34
CA LEU A 332 -13.85 -16.42 -6.61
C LEU A 332 -12.35 -16.11 -6.50
N SER A 333 -11.98 -15.04 -5.78
CA SER A 333 -10.58 -14.67 -5.57
C SER A 333 -9.78 -15.72 -4.81
N LYS A 334 -10.41 -16.49 -3.90
CA LYS A 334 -9.73 -17.56 -3.15
C LYS A 334 -9.34 -18.74 -4.04
N THR A 335 -10.15 -19.05 -5.03
CA THR A 335 -9.94 -20.19 -5.95
C THR A 335 -9.26 -19.79 -7.24
N ARG A 336 -9.05 -18.49 -7.49
CA ARG A 336 -8.57 -17.95 -8.77
C ARG A 336 -9.39 -18.46 -9.97
N ASP A 337 -10.71 -18.59 -9.78
CA ASP A 337 -11.64 -19.15 -10.77
C ASP A 337 -11.88 -18.17 -11.94
N CYS A 338 -11.09 -18.32 -13.00
CA CYS A 338 -11.20 -17.51 -14.22
C CYS A 338 -12.60 -17.59 -14.84
N SER A 339 -13.17 -18.79 -14.97
CA SER A 339 -14.48 -18.99 -15.60
C SER A 339 -15.60 -18.40 -14.72
N GLY A 340 -15.44 -18.46 -13.40
CA GLY A 340 -16.32 -17.79 -12.45
C GLY A 340 -16.31 -16.27 -12.60
N PHE A 341 -15.14 -15.66 -12.77
CA PHE A 341 -15.03 -14.23 -13.02
C PHE A 341 -15.62 -13.82 -14.39
N GLU A 342 -15.40 -14.60 -15.44
CA GLU A 342 -16.00 -14.37 -16.76
C GLU A 342 -17.53 -14.36 -16.67
N ARG A 343 -18.12 -15.40 -16.05
CA ARG A 343 -19.56 -15.50 -15.79
C ARG A 343 -20.08 -14.33 -14.95
N PHE A 344 -19.32 -13.88 -13.95
CA PHE A 344 -19.69 -12.71 -13.16
C PHE A 344 -19.84 -11.46 -14.04
N LEU A 345 -18.88 -11.20 -14.94
CA LEU A 345 -18.96 -10.05 -15.85
C LEU A 345 -20.06 -10.20 -16.90
N GLU A 346 -20.37 -11.42 -17.35
CA GLU A 346 -21.53 -11.67 -18.21
C GLU A 346 -22.83 -11.32 -17.49
N ARG A 347 -22.98 -11.76 -16.23
CA ARG A 347 -24.15 -11.45 -15.39
C ARG A 347 -24.34 -9.96 -15.08
N VAL A 348 -23.25 -9.21 -14.98
CA VAL A 348 -23.31 -7.75 -14.84
C VAL A 348 -23.76 -7.10 -16.16
N ARG A 349 -23.32 -7.63 -17.31
CA ARG A 349 -23.67 -7.10 -18.64
C ARG A 349 -25.10 -7.40 -19.05
N ASP A 350 -25.61 -8.59 -18.75
CA ASP A 350 -26.98 -9.01 -19.08
C ASP A 350 -28.04 -8.51 -18.09
N GLY A 351 -27.61 -7.87 -16.99
CA GLY A 351 -28.50 -7.33 -15.95
C GLY A 351 -29.05 -8.37 -14.97
N THR A 352 -28.60 -9.63 -15.03
CA THR A 352 -28.99 -10.68 -14.06
C THR A 352 -28.28 -10.53 -12.71
N MET A 353 -27.28 -9.65 -12.63
CA MET A 353 -26.72 -9.17 -11.37
C MET A 353 -27.28 -7.77 -11.03
N PRO A 354 -28.07 -7.63 -9.95
CA PRO A 354 -28.57 -6.34 -9.48
C PRO A 354 -27.45 -5.37 -9.10
N PRO A 355 -27.72 -4.06 -9.10
CA PRO A 355 -27.46 -3.21 -10.24
C PRO A 355 -26.09 -2.54 -10.05
N LEU A 356 -25.03 -3.24 -10.46
CA LEU A 356 -23.68 -2.70 -10.41
C LEU A 356 -23.37 -1.91 -11.69
N HIS A 357 -22.86 -0.70 -11.54
CA HIS A 357 -22.26 0.02 -12.67
C HIS A 357 -21.08 -0.77 -13.27
N SER A 358 -20.82 -0.62 -14.57
CA SER A 358 -19.70 -1.30 -15.25
C SER A 358 -18.34 -0.94 -14.66
N ASN A 359 -18.22 0.25 -14.07
CA ASN A 359 -17.05 0.72 -13.34
C ASN A 359 -17.23 0.69 -11.82
N HIS A 360 -18.28 0.05 -11.29
CA HIS A 360 -18.38 -0.14 -9.84
C HIS A 360 -17.16 -0.93 -9.32
N HIS A 361 -16.66 -0.60 -8.13
CA HIS A 361 -15.42 -1.14 -7.59
C HIS A 361 -15.38 -2.68 -7.54
N VAL A 362 -16.53 -3.33 -7.34
CA VAL A 362 -16.67 -4.80 -7.41
C VAL A 362 -16.44 -5.32 -8.83
N THR A 363 -17.05 -4.68 -9.82
CA THR A 363 -16.87 -5.05 -11.24
C THR A 363 -15.42 -4.80 -11.68
N VAL A 364 -14.85 -3.68 -11.24
CA VAL A 364 -13.46 -3.31 -11.54
C VAL A 364 -12.46 -4.27 -10.89
N SER A 365 -12.71 -4.75 -9.67
CA SER A 365 -11.83 -5.75 -9.02
C SER A 365 -11.85 -7.09 -9.75
N VAL A 366 -13.00 -7.51 -10.27
CA VAL A 366 -13.13 -8.70 -11.14
C VAL A 366 -12.39 -8.52 -12.44
N LYS A 367 -12.56 -7.38 -13.12
CA LYS A 367 -11.81 -7.02 -14.33
C LYS A 367 -10.31 -7.09 -14.11
N TYR A 368 -9.81 -6.50 -13.02
CA TYR A 368 -8.39 -6.49 -12.72
C TYR A 368 -7.85 -7.90 -12.40
N ALA A 369 -8.59 -8.70 -11.63
CA ALA A 369 -8.22 -10.10 -11.38
C ALA A 369 -8.18 -10.92 -12.68
N LEU A 370 -9.15 -10.74 -13.58
CA LEU A 370 -9.16 -11.40 -14.89
C LEU A 370 -7.97 -11.00 -15.76
N ALA A 371 -7.62 -9.71 -15.82
CA ALA A 371 -6.46 -9.25 -16.58
C ALA A 371 -5.16 -9.95 -16.12
N GLN A 372 -4.99 -10.15 -14.82
CA GLN A 372 -3.86 -10.89 -14.26
C GLN A 372 -3.90 -12.39 -14.64
N LEU A 373 -5.06 -13.04 -14.47
CA LEU A 373 -5.24 -14.46 -14.81
C LEU A 373 -5.08 -14.76 -16.30
N TYR A 374 -5.50 -13.83 -17.15
CA TYR A 374 -5.30 -13.90 -18.59
C TYR A 374 -3.84 -13.72 -18.96
N ALA A 375 -3.13 -12.77 -18.37
CA ALA A 375 -1.71 -12.57 -18.60
C ALA A 375 -0.88 -13.82 -18.26
N ASP A 376 -1.21 -14.52 -17.17
CA ASP A 376 -0.52 -15.76 -16.76
C ASP A 376 -0.65 -16.88 -17.80
N ARG A 377 -1.72 -16.88 -18.61
CA ARG A 377 -2.05 -17.96 -19.57
C ARG A 377 -2.24 -17.45 -21.00
N ILE A 378 -1.62 -16.33 -21.35
CA ILE A 378 -1.93 -15.57 -22.57
C ILE A 378 -1.87 -16.43 -23.84
N SER A 379 -0.94 -17.39 -23.90
CA SER A 379 -0.72 -18.28 -25.05
C SER A 379 -1.93 -19.19 -25.31
N ASP A 380 -2.60 -19.62 -24.24
CA ASP A 380 -3.67 -20.62 -24.26
C ASP A 380 -5.06 -20.01 -24.42
N LEU A 381 -5.16 -18.68 -24.31
CA LEU A 381 -6.44 -17.98 -24.40
C LEU A 381 -7.09 -18.12 -25.77
N SER A 382 -8.40 -18.32 -25.79
CA SER A 382 -9.21 -18.23 -27.00
C SER A 382 -9.17 -16.80 -27.59
N THR A 383 -9.55 -16.66 -28.86
CA THR A 383 -9.65 -15.35 -29.50
C THR A 383 -10.60 -14.40 -28.75
N LYS A 384 -11.75 -14.91 -28.28
CA LYS A 384 -12.72 -14.15 -27.47
C LYS A 384 -12.11 -13.69 -26.14
N GLN A 385 -11.37 -14.56 -25.46
CA GLN A 385 -10.71 -14.20 -24.20
C GLN A 385 -9.61 -13.16 -24.39
N LEU A 386 -8.87 -13.23 -25.50
CA LEU A 386 -7.87 -12.22 -25.82
C LEU A 386 -8.53 -10.85 -26.11
N GLU A 387 -9.66 -10.82 -26.82
CA GLU A 387 -10.44 -9.59 -27.03
C GLU A 387 -10.98 -9.03 -25.72
N ASN A 388 -11.50 -9.90 -24.84
CA ASN A 388 -11.89 -9.51 -23.49
C ASN A 388 -10.70 -8.94 -22.71
N ASN A 389 -9.52 -9.57 -22.79
CA ASN A 389 -8.32 -9.09 -22.12
C ASN A 389 -7.95 -7.68 -22.55
N THR A 390 -7.92 -7.41 -23.87
CA THR A 390 -7.57 -6.09 -24.39
C THR A 390 -8.60 -5.04 -24.00
N ASP A 391 -9.89 -5.33 -24.14
CA ASP A 391 -10.98 -4.42 -23.75
C ASP A 391 -10.96 -4.11 -22.24
N ILE A 392 -10.75 -5.13 -21.40
CA ILE A 392 -10.61 -4.96 -19.95
C ILE A 392 -9.40 -4.06 -19.63
N CYS A 393 -8.23 -4.31 -20.22
CA CYS A 393 -7.05 -3.50 -19.95
C CYS A 393 -7.25 -2.04 -20.35
N GLU A 394 -7.87 -1.78 -21.51
CA GLU A 394 -8.19 -0.42 -21.97
C GLU A 394 -9.19 0.29 -21.04
N GLN A 395 -10.22 -0.42 -20.57
CA GLN A 395 -11.16 0.11 -19.59
C GLN A 395 -10.47 0.47 -18.26
N LEU A 396 -9.57 -0.39 -17.79
CA LEU A 396 -8.83 -0.14 -16.55
C LEU A 396 -7.79 0.98 -16.72
N LEU A 397 -7.20 1.15 -17.90
CA LEU A 397 -6.30 2.27 -18.20
C LEU A 397 -7.02 3.61 -18.15
N ARG A 398 -8.26 3.70 -18.66
CA ARG A 398 -9.10 4.90 -18.52
C ARG A 398 -9.38 5.24 -17.05
N LEU A 399 -9.54 4.23 -16.19
CA LEU A 399 -9.64 4.47 -14.74
C LEU A 399 -8.31 4.91 -14.14
N ALA A 400 -7.18 4.34 -14.59
CA ALA A 400 -5.85 4.75 -14.15
C ALA A 400 -5.57 6.23 -14.49
N ASP A 401 -6.00 6.71 -15.67
CA ASP A 401 -5.86 8.12 -16.09
C ASP A 401 -6.51 9.11 -15.11
N VAL A 402 -7.58 8.70 -14.43
CA VAL A 402 -8.30 9.55 -13.47
C VAL A 402 -7.83 9.33 -12.03
N LEU A 403 -7.58 8.07 -11.66
CA LEU A 403 -7.41 7.69 -10.26
C LEU A 403 -5.96 7.64 -9.78
N GLU A 404 -5.04 7.23 -10.65
CA GLU A 404 -3.62 7.06 -10.32
C GLU A 404 -2.78 7.28 -11.60
N PRO A 405 -2.78 8.53 -12.12
CA PRO A 405 -2.20 8.85 -13.43
C PRO A 405 -0.67 8.80 -13.45
N GLY A 406 -0.13 8.72 -14.66
CA GLY A 406 1.31 8.83 -14.90
C GLY A 406 2.09 7.56 -14.58
N ILE A 407 3.28 7.71 -14.00
CA ILE A 407 4.27 6.63 -13.84
C ILE A 407 3.93 5.76 -12.63
N THR A 408 2.91 4.92 -12.76
CA THR A 408 2.33 4.15 -11.63
C THR A 408 2.37 2.65 -11.89
N ARG A 409 2.52 1.87 -10.81
CA ARG A 409 2.58 0.40 -10.90
C ARG A 409 1.33 -0.17 -11.59
N PHE A 410 0.16 0.37 -11.24
CA PHE A 410 -1.11 -0.06 -11.80
C PHE A 410 -1.12 0.11 -13.32
N ARG A 411 -0.75 1.30 -13.81
CA ARG A 411 -0.66 1.58 -15.25
C ARG A 411 0.36 0.69 -15.96
N GLY A 412 1.56 0.55 -15.40
CA GLY A 412 2.63 -0.26 -16.00
C GLY A 412 2.24 -1.73 -16.18
N LEU A 413 1.58 -2.33 -15.18
CA LEU A 413 1.07 -3.71 -15.28
C LEU A 413 -0.06 -3.84 -16.30
N LEU A 414 -1.00 -2.89 -16.36
CA LEU A 414 -2.08 -2.91 -17.34
C LEU A 414 -1.56 -2.80 -18.78
N LEU A 415 -0.59 -1.92 -19.03
CA LEU A 415 0.05 -1.82 -20.35
C LEU A 415 0.78 -3.12 -20.70
N TYR A 416 1.47 -3.75 -19.75
CA TYR A 416 2.11 -5.05 -19.96
C TYR A 416 1.09 -6.14 -20.33
N TYR A 417 -0.04 -6.24 -19.61
CA TYR A 417 -1.12 -7.19 -19.93
C TYR A 417 -1.76 -6.92 -21.29
N LEU A 418 -1.98 -5.64 -21.62
CA LEU A 418 -2.54 -5.20 -22.90
C LEU A 418 -1.63 -5.58 -24.06
N VAL A 419 -0.34 -5.24 -23.99
CA VAL A 419 0.65 -5.54 -25.03
C VAL A 419 0.74 -7.04 -25.29
N ARG A 420 0.78 -7.87 -24.24
CA ARG A 420 0.81 -9.34 -24.40
C ARG A 420 -0.45 -9.86 -25.11
N GLY A 421 -1.63 -9.35 -24.74
CA GLY A 421 -2.89 -9.69 -25.40
C GLY A 421 -2.92 -9.29 -26.88
N LEU A 422 -2.51 -8.06 -27.20
CA LEU A 422 -2.46 -7.54 -28.57
C LEU A 422 -1.48 -8.32 -29.45
N ARG A 423 -0.28 -8.66 -28.94
CA ARG A 423 0.70 -9.49 -29.65
C ARG A 423 0.12 -10.87 -29.99
N GLN A 424 -0.56 -11.50 -29.05
CA GLN A 424 -1.15 -12.81 -29.27
C GLN A 424 -2.36 -12.75 -30.23
N LEU A 425 -3.19 -11.70 -30.15
CA LEU A 425 -4.25 -11.44 -31.14
C LEU A 425 -3.69 -11.23 -32.54
N LYS A 426 -2.61 -10.46 -32.67
CA LYS A 426 -1.92 -10.25 -33.95
C LYS A 426 -1.47 -11.58 -34.54
N ARG A 427 -0.87 -12.48 -33.75
CA ARG A 427 -0.46 -13.82 -34.21
C ARG A 427 -1.64 -14.65 -34.70
N LYS A 428 -2.80 -14.59 -34.02
CA LYS A 428 -4.00 -15.35 -34.41
C LYS A 428 -4.75 -14.76 -35.60
N LYS A 429 -4.86 -13.42 -35.72
CA LYS A 429 -5.68 -12.74 -36.74
C LYS A 429 -4.89 -12.07 -37.89
N HIS A 430 -3.56 -12.05 -37.85
CA HIS A 430 -2.68 -11.44 -38.86
C HIS A 430 -3.04 -9.98 -39.21
N ARG A 431 -3.41 -9.17 -38.21
CA ARG A 431 -3.79 -7.76 -38.40
C ARG A 431 -2.59 -6.81 -38.33
N ARG A 432 -2.36 -6.01 -39.37
CA ARG A 432 -1.29 -4.98 -39.44
C ARG A 432 -1.54 -3.76 -38.55
N ASN A 433 -2.79 -3.45 -38.21
CA ASN A 433 -3.15 -2.24 -37.45
C ASN A 433 -2.66 -2.24 -35.98
N TYR A 434 -2.20 -3.36 -35.46
CA TYR A 434 -1.70 -3.43 -34.08
C TYR A 434 -0.25 -2.99 -33.93
N ASP A 435 0.53 -2.85 -34.99
CA ASP A 435 1.98 -2.66 -34.86
C ASP A 435 2.38 -1.34 -34.20
N GLU A 436 1.78 -0.24 -34.64
CA GLU A 436 2.04 1.07 -34.06
C GLU A 436 1.53 1.16 -32.61
N ILE A 437 0.33 0.65 -32.37
CA ILE A 437 -0.30 0.63 -31.04
C ILE A 437 0.53 -0.21 -30.06
N ILE A 438 0.95 -1.41 -30.46
CA ILE A 438 1.80 -2.29 -29.65
C ILE A 438 3.13 -1.59 -29.35
N LYS A 439 3.76 -0.95 -30.35
CA LYS A 439 5.02 -0.23 -30.16
C LYS A 439 4.89 0.89 -29.13
N ASN A 440 3.84 1.71 -29.23
CA ASN A 440 3.60 2.83 -28.33
C ASN A 440 3.36 2.36 -26.89
N TYR A 441 2.44 1.40 -26.69
CA TYR A 441 2.17 0.85 -25.36
C TYR A 441 3.36 0.10 -24.78
N THR A 442 4.18 -0.56 -25.62
CA THR A 442 5.42 -1.20 -25.17
C THR A 442 6.39 -0.15 -24.63
N GLY A 443 6.61 0.95 -25.37
CA GLY A 443 7.50 2.02 -24.94
C GLY A 443 7.10 2.62 -23.60
N GLU A 444 5.80 2.91 -23.44
CA GLU A 444 5.25 3.44 -22.19
C GLU A 444 5.38 2.43 -21.04
N ALA A 445 5.03 1.15 -21.27
CA ALA A 445 5.17 0.10 -20.26
C ALA A 445 6.62 -0.03 -19.77
N VAL A 446 7.59 -0.01 -20.69
CA VAL A 446 9.02 -0.16 -20.36
C VAL A 446 9.51 1.00 -19.49
N VAL A 447 9.11 2.24 -19.80
CA VAL A 447 9.46 3.42 -18.98
C VAL A 447 8.94 3.26 -17.56
N ILE A 448 7.68 2.83 -17.41
CA ILE A 448 7.06 2.67 -16.08
C ILE A 448 7.68 1.49 -15.32
N LEU A 449 7.78 0.31 -15.93
CA LEU A 449 8.25 -0.90 -15.27
C LEU A 449 9.71 -0.82 -14.81
N LYS A 450 10.56 -0.06 -15.51
CA LYS A 450 11.94 0.21 -15.07
C LYS A 450 12.03 0.96 -13.74
N THR A 451 10.96 1.64 -13.35
CA THR A 451 10.90 2.35 -12.06
C THR A 451 10.34 1.48 -10.92
N GLU A 452 9.98 0.22 -11.20
CA GLU A 452 9.44 -0.75 -10.25
C GLU A 452 10.47 -1.87 -10.03
N PRO A 453 11.25 -1.85 -8.92
CA PRO A 453 12.39 -2.75 -8.72
C PRO A 453 12.04 -4.24 -8.85
N ASP A 454 10.86 -4.66 -8.38
CA ASP A 454 10.40 -6.04 -8.43
C ASP A 454 9.76 -6.45 -9.77
N LEU A 455 9.57 -5.51 -10.70
CA LEU A 455 8.93 -5.74 -12.00
C LEU A 455 9.88 -5.56 -13.19
N VAL A 456 11.17 -5.26 -12.96
CA VAL A 456 12.16 -5.06 -14.03
C VAL A 456 12.24 -6.28 -14.96
N HIS A 457 12.11 -7.50 -14.42
CA HIS A 457 12.10 -8.75 -15.19
C HIS A 457 10.98 -8.82 -16.25
N LEU A 458 9.91 -8.03 -16.11
CA LEU A 458 8.83 -7.96 -17.12
C LEU A 458 9.24 -7.14 -18.36
N VAL A 459 10.23 -6.26 -18.24
CA VAL A 459 10.76 -5.47 -19.36
C VAL A 459 11.37 -6.40 -20.41
N GLU A 460 12.11 -7.42 -19.98
CA GLU A 460 12.73 -8.42 -20.86
C GLU A 460 11.70 -9.22 -21.66
N GLN A 461 10.48 -9.40 -21.13
CA GLN A 461 9.40 -10.10 -21.82
C GLN A 461 8.66 -9.21 -22.85
N LEU A 462 8.87 -7.90 -22.78
CA LEU A 462 8.30 -6.92 -23.71
C LEU A 462 9.26 -6.58 -24.84
N GLN A 463 10.57 -6.73 -24.64
CA GLN A 463 11.58 -6.60 -25.68
C GLN A 463 11.64 -7.88 -26.51
#